data_AF-A0A2V7BVY5-F1
#
_entry.id   AF-A0A2V7BVY5-F1
#
_cell.length_a   1.000
_cell.length_b   1.000
_cell.length_c   1.000
_cell.angle_alpha   90.00
_cell.angle_beta   90.00
_cell.angle_gamma   90.00
#
_symmetry.space_group_name_H-M   'P 1'
#
loop_
_entity.id
_entity.type
_entity.pdbx_description
1 polymer ?
#
loop_
_entity_poly.entity_id
_entity_poly.type
_entity_poly.pdbx_seq_one_letter_code
_entity_poly.pdbx_strand_id
1 'polypeptide(L)'
;MTSVRCPDCGEVVSVPEGAKPGDLVECPNCAGHALRLRWNGGRWAVALAYRVSCPSCDDVLTLPDDVTAGDTIDCCGRRYRLAFEYGAFAAEEP
;
A
#
# COMPACT_ATOMS: atom_id res chain seq x y z
N MET A 1 2.11 -16.13 -17.85
CA MET A 1 2.38 -15.61 -16.50
C MET A 1 3.03 -14.24 -16.64
N THR A 2 2.37 -13.18 -16.19
CA THR A 2 2.96 -11.84 -16.18
C THR A 2 3.55 -11.56 -14.80
N SER A 3 4.64 -10.82 -14.76
CA SER A 3 5.30 -10.47 -13.51
C SER A 3 5.70 -9.00 -13.48
N VAL A 4 5.91 -8.50 -12.28
CA VAL A 4 6.35 -7.14 -11.96
C VAL A 4 7.52 -7.22 -10.99
N ARG A 5 8.32 -6.17 -10.92
CA ARG A 5 9.42 -6.08 -9.95
C ARG A 5 9.00 -5.21 -8.79
N CYS A 6 9.25 -5.68 -7.56
CA CYS A 6 9.09 -4.87 -6.37
C CYS A 6 10.04 -3.65 -6.45
N PRO A 7 9.55 -2.42 -6.21
CA PRO A 7 10.38 -1.23 -6.31
C PRO A 7 11.46 -1.16 -5.22
N ASP A 8 11.25 -1.78 -4.06
CA ASP A 8 12.18 -1.72 -2.91
C ASP A 8 13.33 -2.72 -3.03
N CYS A 9 13.02 -4.00 -3.29
CA CYS A 9 14.02 -5.09 -3.28
C CYS A 9 14.34 -5.66 -4.66
N GLY A 10 13.59 -5.29 -5.71
CA GLY A 10 13.75 -5.81 -7.07
C GLY A 10 13.20 -7.23 -7.29
N GLU A 11 12.64 -7.88 -6.27
CA GLU A 11 12.05 -9.22 -6.34
C GLU A 11 10.96 -9.31 -7.42
N VAL A 12 10.91 -10.45 -8.11
CA VAL A 12 9.91 -10.69 -9.16
C VAL A 12 8.63 -11.22 -8.53
N VAL A 13 7.58 -10.39 -8.54
CA VAL A 13 6.25 -10.74 -8.03
C VAL A 13 5.37 -11.15 -9.20
N SER A 14 4.69 -12.30 -9.06
CA SER A 14 3.76 -12.79 -10.09
C SER A 14 2.45 -12.00 -10.03
N VAL A 15 1.97 -11.56 -11.18
CA VAL A 15 0.65 -10.94 -11.31
C VAL A 15 -0.39 -12.05 -11.46
N PRO A 16 -1.40 -12.14 -10.58
CA PRO A 16 -2.45 -13.15 -10.68
C PRO A 16 -3.21 -13.08 -12.01
N GLU A 17 -3.70 -14.22 -12.48
CA GLU A 17 -4.58 -14.25 -13.65
C GLU A 17 -5.90 -13.52 -13.35
N GLY A 18 -6.34 -12.66 -14.27
CA GLY A 18 -7.53 -11.83 -14.07
C GLY A 18 -7.34 -10.59 -13.20
N ALA A 19 -6.11 -10.31 -12.75
CA ALA A 19 -5.81 -9.10 -12.00
C ALA A 19 -6.16 -7.82 -12.77
N LYS A 20 -6.57 -6.79 -12.03
CA LYS A 20 -6.98 -5.48 -12.53
C LYS A 20 -6.06 -4.38 -11.98
N PRO A 21 -5.94 -3.24 -12.68
CA PRO A 21 -5.30 -2.07 -12.12
C PRO A 21 -5.98 -1.67 -10.79
N GLY A 22 -5.18 -1.44 -9.76
CA GLY A 22 -5.65 -1.16 -8.40
C GLY A 22 -5.66 -2.36 -7.45
N ASP A 23 -5.60 -3.60 -7.97
CA ASP A 23 -5.48 -4.79 -7.14
C ASP A 23 -4.18 -4.78 -6.33
N LEU A 24 -4.20 -5.39 -5.16
CA LEU A 24 -3.05 -5.51 -4.28
C LEU A 24 -2.42 -6.89 -4.40
N VAL A 25 -1.10 -6.92 -4.51
CA VAL A 25 -0.27 -8.12 -4.38
C VAL A 25 0.79 -7.87 -3.32
N GLU A 26 1.30 -8.92 -2.70
CA GLU A 26 2.30 -8.78 -1.63
C GLU A 26 3.68 -9.19 -2.12
N CYS A 27 4.71 -8.46 -1.70
CA CYS A 27 6.09 -8.84 -1.95
C CYS A 27 6.54 -9.86 -0.89
N PRO A 28 6.88 -11.10 -1.27
CA PRO A 28 7.30 -12.12 -0.32
C PRO A 28 8.65 -11.81 0.34
N ASN A 29 9.48 -10.99 -0.30
CA ASN A 29 10.83 -10.66 0.16
C ASN A 29 10.90 -9.35 0.99
N CYS A 30 9.82 -8.55 0.99
CA CYS A 30 9.71 -7.32 1.79
C CYS A 30 8.72 -7.51 2.94
N ALA A 31 8.76 -8.66 3.62
CA ALA A 31 7.89 -8.97 4.76
C ALA A 31 6.38 -8.70 4.51
N GLY A 32 5.90 -8.95 3.29
CA GLY A 32 4.49 -8.74 2.94
C GLY A 32 4.12 -7.29 2.60
N HIS A 33 5.08 -6.42 2.25
CA HIS A 33 4.79 -5.09 1.71
C HIS A 33 3.74 -5.19 0.59
N ALA A 34 2.70 -4.37 0.71
CA ALA A 34 1.63 -4.31 -0.25
C ALA A 34 2.04 -3.51 -1.48
N LEU A 35 1.79 -4.08 -2.65
CA LEU A 35 2.08 -3.48 -3.94
C LEU A 35 0.76 -3.32 -4.69
N ARG A 36 0.44 -2.09 -5.08
CA ARG A 36 -0.72 -1.81 -5.91
C ARG A 36 -0.36 -1.96 -7.38
N LEU A 37 -1.08 -2.83 -8.08
CA LEU A 37 -0.90 -3.07 -9.50
C LEU A 37 -1.33 -1.85 -10.31
N ARG A 38 -0.52 -1.51 -11.31
CA ARG A 38 -0.74 -0.42 -12.26
C ARG A 38 -0.60 -0.95 -13.68
N TRP A 39 -1.38 -0.38 -14.59
CA TRP A 39 -1.23 -0.64 -16.02
C TRP A 39 -0.69 0.61 -16.71
N ASN A 40 0.57 0.57 -17.13
CA ASN A 40 1.26 1.70 -17.73
C ASN A 40 1.55 1.41 -19.20
N GLY A 41 0.63 1.81 -20.09
CA GLY A 41 0.87 1.81 -21.54
C GLY A 41 1.26 0.46 -22.14
N GLY A 42 0.64 -0.63 -21.70
CA GLY A 42 0.88 -1.97 -22.25
C GLY A 42 1.76 -2.88 -21.38
N ARG A 43 2.24 -2.40 -20.23
CA ARG A 43 2.94 -3.22 -19.23
C ARG A 43 2.35 -3.07 -17.84
N TRP A 44 2.40 -4.15 -17.07
CA TRP A 44 2.16 -4.10 -15.64
C TRP A 44 3.32 -3.39 -14.94
N ALA A 45 2.97 -2.59 -13.95
CA ALA A 45 3.88 -1.97 -12.99
C ALA A 45 3.27 -2.09 -11.59
N VAL A 46 4.05 -1.75 -10.57
CA VAL A 46 3.58 -1.69 -9.18
C VAL A 46 4.04 -0.39 -8.55
N ALA A 47 3.24 0.10 -7.62
CA ALA A 47 3.61 1.14 -6.65
C ALA A 47 3.44 0.58 -5.24
N LEU A 48 4.18 1.13 -4.27
CA LEU A 48 3.95 0.80 -2.86
C LEU A 48 2.55 1.25 -2.45
N ALA A 49 1.79 0.33 -1.87
CA ALA A 49 0.53 0.62 -1.22
C ALA A 49 0.80 0.71 0.29
N TYR A 50 0.87 1.94 0.80
CA TYR A 50 1.08 2.11 2.22
C TYR A 50 -0.11 1.55 3.01
N ARG A 51 0.21 0.89 4.11
CA ARG A 51 -0.77 0.41 5.08
C ARG A 51 -0.48 1.07 6.42
N VAL A 52 -1.54 1.35 7.17
CA VAL A 52 -1.43 1.91 8.51
C VAL A 52 -2.33 1.11 9.45
N SER A 53 -1.84 0.83 10.64
CA SER A 53 -2.64 0.22 11.70
C SER A 53 -3.39 1.32 12.44
N CYS A 54 -4.70 1.13 12.62
CA CYS A 54 -5.50 2.00 13.47
C CYS A 54 -5.08 1.80 14.93
N PRO A 55 -4.67 2.86 15.66
CA PRO A 55 -4.16 2.74 17.02
C PRO A 55 -5.23 2.38 18.05
N SER A 56 -6.52 2.39 17.70
CA SER A 56 -7.61 2.09 18.64
C SER A 56 -8.31 0.75 18.43
N CYS A 57 -8.29 0.18 17.22
CA CYS A 57 -8.92 -1.11 16.94
C CYS A 57 -7.99 -2.13 16.28
N ASP A 58 -6.71 -1.77 16.08
CA ASP A 58 -5.68 -2.59 15.43
C ASP A 58 -6.00 -3.00 13.98
N ASP A 59 -7.07 -2.47 13.38
CA ASP A 59 -7.39 -2.71 11.97
C ASP A 59 -6.32 -2.12 11.05
N VAL A 60 -5.91 -2.90 10.05
CA VAL A 60 -4.94 -2.48 9.04
C VAL A 60 -5.67 -1.90 7.84
N LEU A 61 -5.48 -0.60 7.60
CA LEU A 61 -6.06 0.12 6.48
C LEU A 61 -5.04 0.24 5.37
N THR A 62 -5.44 -0.10 4.14
CA THR A 62 -4.63 0.24 2.96
C THR A 62 -4.97 1.64 2.51
N LEU A 63 -3.96 2.51 2.46
CA LEU A 63 -4.12 3.91 2.11
C LEU A 63 -4.30 4.10 0.59
N PRO A 64 -4.99 5.19 0.18
CA PRO A 64 -4.97 5.67 -1.19
C PRO A 64 -3.56 5.98 -1.69
N ASP A 65 -3.39 6.09 -3.01
CA ASP A 65 -2.08 6.37 -3.61
C ASP A 65 -1.62 7.82 -3.52
N ASP A 66 -2.58 8.72 -3.35
CA ASP A 66 -2.40 10.18 -3.29
C ASP A 66 -2.34 10.69 -1.85
N VAL A 67 -2.25 9.79 -0.88
CA VAL A 67 -2.15 10.14 0.53
C VAL A 67 -0.83 10.84 0.85
N THR A 68 -0.90 11.85 1.70
CA THR A 68 0.23 12.67 2.13
C THR A 68 0.28 12.80 3.65
N ALA A 69 1.45 13.14 4.18
CA ALA A 69 1.57 13.47 5.60
C ALA A 69 0.71 14.69 5.93
N GLY A 70 -0.12 14.56 6.96
CA GLY A 70 -1.09 15.56 7.36
C GLY A 70 -2.52 15.26 6.95
N ASP A 71 -2.73 14.34 6.01
CA ASP A 71 -4.09 13.88 5.66
C ASP A 71 -4.76 13.18 6.84
N THR A 72 -6.09 13.13 6.81
CA THR A 72 -6.87 12.47 7.85
C THR A 72 -7.58 11.24 7.33
N ILE A 73 -7.59 10.18 8.12
CA ILE A 73 -8.37 8.97 7.87
C ILE A 73 -9.40 8.76 8.98
N ASP A 74 -10.53 8.17 8.61
CA ASP A 74 -11.57 7.77 9.56
C ASP A 74 -11.53 6.25 9.74
N CYS A 75 -11.40 5.79 10.99
CA CYS A 75 -11.39 4.37 11.34
C CYS A 75 -12.09 4.17 12.69
N CYS A 76 -12.86 3.09 12.85
CA CYS A 76 -13.63 2.79 14.07
C CYS A 76 -14.47 3.96 14.62
N GLY A 77 -14.93 4.86 13.74
CA GLY A 77 -15.70 6.05 14.13
C GLY A 77 -14.86 7.19 14.71
N ARG A 78 -13.53 7.10 14.65
CA ARG A 78 -12.58 8.12 15.09
C ARG A 78 -11.77 8.63 13.90
N ARG A 79 -11.29 9.86 13.99
CA ARG A 79 -10.46 10.50 12.98
C ARG A 79 -9.02 10.54 13.45
N TYR A 80 -8.10 10.12 12.59
CA TYR A 80 -6.67 10.13 12.84
C TYR A 80 -5.97 10.97 11.78
N ARG A 81 -4.90 11.64 12.19
CA ARG A 81 -3.98 12.33 11.29
C ARG A 81 -2.87 11.37 10.89
N LEU A 82 -2.52 11.36 9.61
CA LEU A 82 -1.42 10.58 9.08
C LEU A 82 -0.11 11.34 9.26
N ALA A 83 0.82 10.74 9.98
CA ALA A 83 2.22 11.13 10.00
C ALA A 83 3.01 10.22 9.05
N PHE A 84 4.01 10.76 8.36
CA PHE A 84 4.92 9.96 7.54
C PHE A 84 6.34 10.08 8.06
N GLU A 85 6.83 9.02 8.70
CA GLU A 85 8.15 8.99 9.32
C GLU A 85 8.84 7.67 8.99
N TYR A 86 10.16 7.72 8.83
CA TYR A 86 11.00 6.53 8.55
C TYR A 86 10.54 5.70 7.34
N GLY A 87 9.85 6.32 6.38
CA GLY A 87 9.36 5.66 5.16
C GLY A 87 8.02 4.92 5.32
N ALA A 88 7.31 5.12 6.43
CA ALA A 88 6.00 4.52 6.70
C ALA A 88 4.99 5.55 7.22
N PHE A 89 3.70 5.26 7.01
CA PHE A 89 2.62 6.06 7.60
C PHE A 89 2.26 5.53 8.99
N ALA A 90 2.05 6.46 9.93
CA ALA A 90 1.46 6.21 11.23
C ALA A 90 0.15 7.00 11.36
N ALA A 91 -0.83 6.43 12.05
CA ALA A 91 -2.08 7.09 12.37
C ALA A 91 -2.01 7.61 13.81
N GLU A 92 -2.12 8.92 13.97
CA GLU A 92 -2.01 9.62 15.25
C GLU A 92 -3.34 10.30 15.59
N GLU A 93 -3.63 10.42 16.89
CA GLU A 93 -4.74 11.26 17.32
C GLU A 93 -4.38 12.75 17.04
N PRO A 94 -5.30 13.53 16.45
CA PRO A 94 -5.04 14.91 16.03
C PRO A 94 -4.81 15.90 17.17
#